data_AF-A0A498K786-F1
#
_entry.id   AF-A0A498K786-F1
#
_cell.length_a   1.000
_cell.length_b   1.000
_cell.length_c   1.000
_cell.angle_alpha   90.00
_cell.angle_beta   90.00
_cell.angle_gamma   90.00
#
_symmetry.space_group_name_H-M   'P 1'
#
loop_
_entity.id
_entity.type
_entity.pdbx_description
1 polymer ?
#
loop_
_entity_poly.entity_id
_entity_poly.type
_entity_poly.pdbx_seq_one_letter_code
_entity_poly.pdbx_strand_id
1 'polypeptide(L)'
;MAKRDWRGDPIVAGARSLGESSICVAECLPLRDALWLARRSFKKIYVEGDSKLVIDASTGSCIVSWRLMSDIDDIKDLQNTFEYIFWTRVY
;
A
#
# COMPACT_ATOMS: atom_id res chain seq x y z
N MET A 1 -5.10 -8.04 1.52
CA MET A 1 -5.51 -6.62 1.45
C MET A 1 -6.97 -6.52 1.02
N ALA A 2 -7.73 -5.60 1.59
CA ALA A 2 -9.15 -5.41 1.26
C ALA A 2 -9.40 -3.98 0.79
N LYS A 3 -10.23 -3.84 -0.24
CA LYS A 3 -10.75 -2.57 -0.72
C LYS A 3 -12.17 -2.44 -0.20
N ARG A 4 -12.45 -1.31 0.44
CA ARG A 4 -13.76 -0.98 1.00
C ARG A 4 -14.37 0.21 0.29
N ASP A 5 -15.68 0.36 0.37
CA ASP A 5 -16.36 1.57 -0.05
C ASP A 5 -16.30 2.65 1.03
N TRP A 6 -16.96 3.78 0.79
CA TRP A 6 -17.01 4.91 1.71
C TRP A 6 -17.80 4.62 3.01
N ARG A 7 -18.59 3.53 3.06
CA ARG A 7 -19.29 3.05 4.27
C ARG A 7 -18.42 2.08 5.07
N GLY A 8 -17.28 1.66 4.53
CA GLY A 8 -16.43 0.63 5.10
C GLY A 8 -16.81 -0.78 4.67
N ASP A 9 -17.78 -0.95 3.77
CA ASP A 9 -18.23 -2.25 3.30
C ASP A 9 -17.17 -2.86 2.34
N PRO A 10 -16.78 -4.14 2.50
CA PRO A 10 -15.76 -4.75 1.66
C PRO A 10 -16.26 -4.93 0.22
N ILE A 11 -15.60 -4.26 -0.73
CA ILE A 11 -15.87 -4.41 -2.17
C ILE A 11 -15.14 -5.63 -2.71
N VAL A 12 -13.86 -5.75 -2.38
CA VAL A 12 -13.02 -6.87 -2.82
C VAL A 12 -11.92 -7.10 -1.80
N ALA A 13 -11.66 -8.36 -1.48
CA ALA A 13 -10.54 -8.76 -0.64
C ALA A 13 -9.71 -9.81 -1.38
N GLY A 14 -8.40 -9.67 -1.29
CA GLY A 14 -7.44 -10.58 -1.91
C GLY A 14 -6.35 -10.98 -0.94
N ALA A 15 -5.93 -12.23 -1.05
CA ALA A 15 -4.77 -12.77 -0.37
C ALA A 15 -3.87 -13.49 -1.40
N ARG A 16 -2.56 -13.35 -1.22
CA ARG A 16 -1.55 -14.00 -2.06
C ARG A 16 -0.50 -14.61 -1.15
N SER A 17 -0.15 -15.88 -1.40
CA SER A 17 1.01 -16.50 -0.74
C SER A 17 2.28 -16.03 -1.43
N LEU A 18 3.22 -15.47 -0.66
CA LEU A 18 4.51 -14.98 -1.14
C LEU A 18 5.67 -15.97 -0.88
N GLY A 19 5.37 -17.14 -0.29
CA GLY A 19 6.40 -18.11 0.11
C GLY A 19 7.29 -17.58 1.24
N GLU A 20 8.58 -17.89 1.21
CA GLU A 20 9.57 -17.30 2.12
C GLU A 20 9.90 -15.86 1.69
N SER A 21 9.28 -14.90 2.37
CA SER A 21 9.54 -13.47 2.19
C SER A 21 9.75 -12.79 3.55
N SER A 22 10.50 -11.69 3.57
CA SER A 22 10.59 -10.88 4.79
C SER A 22 9.25 -10.22 5.11
N ILE A 23 9.03 -9.87 6.38
CA ILE A 23 7.79 -9.21 6.84
C ILE A 23 7.52 -7.94 6.03
N CYS A 24 8.53 -7.10 5.82
CA CYS A 24 8.39 -5.88 5.04
C CYS A 24 7.96 -6.15 3.59
N VAL A 25 8.51 -7.18 2.93
CA VAL A 25 8.09 -7.56 1.57
C VAL A 25 6.65 -8.05 1.56
N ALA A 26 6.27 -8.82 2.58
CA ALA A 26 4.92 -9.34 2.72
C ALA A 26 3.86 -8.25 2.94
N GLU A 27 4.24 -7.08 3.44
CA GLU A 27 3.35 -5.93 3.64
C GLU A 27 3.42 -4.92 2.48
N CYS A 28 4.61 -4.67 1.91
CA CYS A 28 4.79 -3.76 0.77
C CYS A 28 4.14 -4.29 -0.51
N LEU A 29 4.30 -5.59 -0.83
CA LEU A 29 3.81 -6.14 -2.10
C LEU A 29 2.28 -6.06 -2.22
N PRO A 30 1.48 -6.50 -1.23
CA PRO A 30 0.03 -6.36 -1.30
C PRO A 30 -0.42 -4.91 -1.41
N LEU A 31 0.28 -3.98 -0.74
CA LEU A 31 0.01 -2.55 -0.83
C LEU A 31 0.25 -2.01 -2.24
N ARG A 32 1.39 -2.34 -2.85
CA ARG A 32 1.70 -1.95 -4.23
C ARG A 32 0.64 -2.48 -5.20
N ASP A 33 0.31 -3.77 -5.10
CA ASP A 33 -0.67 -4.41 -5.99
C ASP A 33 -2.07 -3.77 -5.81
N ALA A 34 -2.46 -3.44 -4.58
CA ALA A 34 -3.72 -2.76 -4.30
C ALA A 34 -3.76 -1.34 -4.87
N LEU A 35 -2.68 -0.57 -4.76
CA LEU A 35 -2.56 0.77 -5.35
C LEU A 35 -2.61 0.70 -6.88
N TRP A 36 -1.92 -0.27 -7.48
CA TRP A 36 -1.94 -0.50 -8.92
C TRP A 36 -3.36 -0.78 -9.42
N LEU A 37 -4.11 -1.60 -8.68
CA LEU A 37 -5.51 -1.89 -9.01
C LEU A 37 -6.40 -0.65 -8.83
N ALA A 38 -6.19 0.12 -7.77
CA ALA A 38 -6.99 1.30 -7.43
C ALA A 38 -6.78 2.46 -8.41
N ARG A 39 -5.57 2.64 -8.96
CA ARG A 39 -5.21 3.69 -9.94
C ARG A 39 -6.16 3.76 -11.13
N ARG A 40 -6.72 2.62 -11.55
CA ARG A 40 -7.63 2.55 -12.71
C ARG A 40 -9.04 3.07 -12.43
N SER A 41 -9.46 3.08 -11.17
CA SER A 41 -10.88 3.27 -10.82
C SER A 41 -11.12 4.39 -9.81
N PHE A 42 -10.08 4.89 -9.13
CA PHE A 42 -10.22 5.91 -8.08
C PHE A 42 -9.22 7.04 -8.28
N LYS A 43 -9.67 8.26 -7.97
CA LYS A 43 -8.84 9.46 -7.89
C LYS A 43 -8.48 9.84 -6.46
N LYS A 44 -9.32 9.44 -5.51
CA LYS A 44 -9.15 9.70 -4.07
C LYS A 44 -9.20 8.39 -3.34
N ILE A 45 -8.17 8.09 -2.56
CA ILE A 45 -8.06 6.83 -1.83
C ILE A 45 -7.63 7.06 -0.38
N TYR A 46 -8.10 6.16 0.49
CA TYR A 46 -7.73 6.09 1.88
C TYR A 46 -7.03 4.76 2.11
N VAL A 47 -5.79 4.80 2.57
CA VAL A 47 -4.95 3.62 2.78
C VAL A 47 -4.79 3.38 4.27
N GLU A 48 -5.27 2.22 4.71
CA GLU A 48 -5.14 1.73 6.07
C GLU A 48 -4.06 0.64 6.12
N GLY A 49 -3.08 0.80 7.03
CA GLY A 49 -2.07 -0.22 7.29
C GLY A 49 -1.69 -0.28 8.77
N ASP A 50 -1.24 -1.42 9.24
CA ASP A 50 -0.74 -1.65 10.60
C ASP A 50 0.78 -1.45 10.71
N SER A 51 1.48 -1.64 9.60
CA SER A 51 2.93 -1.50 9.50
C SER A 51 3.41 -0.04 9.47
N LYS A 52 3.99 0.39 10.58
CA LYS A 52 4.63 1.71 10.69
C LYS A 52 5.73 1.89 9.64
N LEU A 53 6.58 0.88 9.45
CA LEU A 53 7.72 0.97 8.56
C LEU A 53 7.28 1.18 7.10
N VAL A 54 6.24 0.46 6.66
CA VAL A 54 5.72 0.59 5.30
C VAL A 54 5.08 1.97 5.09
N ILE A 55 4.28 2.44 6.07
CA ILE A 55 3.67 3.78 6.00
C ILE A 55 4.75 4.87 5.98
N ASP A 56 5.71 4.82 6.90
CA ASP A 56 6.79 5.80 6.99
C ASP A 56 7.68 5.78 5.74
N ALA A 57 7.99 4.60 5.19
CA ALA A 57 8.74 4.49 3.94
C ALA A 57 7.96 5.03 2.73
N SER A 58 6.66 4.74 2.65
CA SER A 58 5.78 5.19 1.57
C SER A 58 5.57 6.71 1.56
N THR A 59 5.62 7.35 2.73
CA THR A 59 5.54 8.81 2.89
C THR A 59 6.90 9.50 2.81
N GLY A 60 8.00 8.75 2.67
CA GLY A 60 9.35 9.29 2.60
C GLY A 60 9.98 9.66 3.96
N SER A 61 9.32 9.29 5.06
CA SER A 61 9.79 9.53 6.43
C SER A 61 10.90 8.56 6.88
N CYS A 62 11.15 7.49 6.12
CA CYS A 62 12.15 6.47 6.42
C CYS A 62 12.89 5.97 5.17
N ILE A 63 14.15 5.57 5.34
CA ILE A 63 14.97 4.92 4.30
C ILE A 63 14.91 3.40 4.52
N VAL A 64 14.55 2.67 3.47
CA VAL A 64 14.49 1.20 3.50
C VAL A 64 15.75 0.58 2.90
N SER A 65 15.97 -0.71 3.17
CA SER A 65 17.04 -1.46 2.51
C SER A 65 16.88 -1.46 0.99
N TRP A 66 17.98 -1.49 0.24
CA TRP A 66 18.00 -1.51 -1.24
C TRP A 66 17.05 -2.53 -1.88
N ARG A 67 16.83 -3.69 -1.24
CA ARG A 67 15.91 -4.73 -1.71
C ARG A 67 14.44 -4.30 -1.76
N LEU A 68 14.04 -3.39 -0.87
CA LEU A 68 12.68 -2.85 -0.76
C LEU A 68 12.56 -1.49 -1.45
N MET A 69 13.68 -0.88 -1.83
CA MET A 69 13.72 0.45 -2.41
C MET A 69 12.87 0.50 -3.69
N SER A 70 13.02 -0.51 -4.56
CA SER A 70 12.25 -0.61 -5.80
C SER A 70 10.74 -0.73 -5.54
N ASP A 71 10.31 -1.54 -4.57
CA ASP A 71 8.89 -1.67 -4.23
C ASP A 71 8.33 -0.37 -3.61
N ILE A 72 9.11 0.33 -2.79
CA ILE A 72 8.71 1.61 -2.19
C ILE A 72 8.66 2.72 -3.24
N ASP A 73 9.61 2.76 -4.17
CA ASP A 73 9.61 3.73 -5.26
C ASP A 73 8.43 3.49 -6.21
N ASP A 74 8.12 2.24 -6.55
CA ASP A 74 6.90 1.88 -7.28
C ASP A 74 5.64 2.38 -6.55
N ILE A 75 5.58 2.20 -5.22
CA ILE A 75 4.47 2.69 -4.40
C ILE A 75 4.39 4.22 -4.52
N LYS A 76 5.48 4.95 -4.32
CA LYS A 76 5.50 6.42 -4.43
C LYS A 76 5.08 6.89 -5.82
N ASP A 77 5.54 6.24 -6.88
CA ASP A 77 5.13 6.55 -8.24
C ASP A 77 3.64 6.30 -8.46
N LEU A 78 3.09 5.21 -7.91
CA LEU A 78 1.65 4.95 -7.93
C LEU A 78 0.87 5.99 -7.13
N GLN A 79 1.37 6.44 -5.98
CA GLN A 79 0.74 7.49 -5.17
C GLN A 79 0.54 8.78 -5.98
N ASN A 80 1.53 9.17 -6.78
CA ASN A 80 1.48 10.36 -7.64
C ASN A 80 0.41 10.29 -8.74
N THR A 81 -0.21 9.12 -8.95
CA THR A 81 -1.29 8.95 -9.93
C THR A 81 -2.68 9.29 -9.38
N PHE A 82 -2.80 9.43 -8.06
CA PHE A 82 -4.01 9.83 -7.37
C PHE A 82 -4.04 11.34 -7.14
N GLU A 83 -5.22 11.94 -7.24
CA GLU A 83 -5.42 13.36 -6.90
C GLU A 83 -5.31 13.58 -5.38
N TYR A 84 -5.74 12.58 -4.61
CA TYR A 84 -5.68 12.63 -3.16
C TYR A 84 -5.42 11.22 -2.60
N ILE A 85 -4.45 11.13 -1.69
CA ILE A 85 -4.17 9.94 -0.93
C ILE A 85 -4.03 10.30 0.53
N PHE A 86 -4.72 9.55 1.40
CA PHE A 86 -4.56 9.67 2.84
C PHE A 86 -4.06 8.35 3.41
N TRP A 87 -3.07 8.44 4.27
CA TRP A 87 -2.47 7.31 4.96
C TRP A 87 -2.89 7.33 6.42
N THR A 88 -3.43 6.22 6.90
CA THR A 88 -3.72 6.03 8.33
C THR A 88 -3.10 4.75 8.83
N ARG A 89 -2.78 4.78 10.13
CA ARG A 89 -2.34 3.60 10.86
C ARG A 89 -3.49 3.04 11.67
N VAL A 90 -3.74 1.74 11.54
CA VAL A 90 -4.70 1.00 12.37
C VAL A 90 -3.89 0.15 13.35
N TYR A 91 -4.28 0.17 14.64
CA TYR A 91 -3.66 -0.62 15.72
C TYR A 91 -4.60 -1.74 16.15
#